data_AF-A0A0D0FPZ0-F1
#
_entry.id   AF-A0A0D0FPZ0-F1
#
_cell.length_a   1.000
_cell.length_b   1.000
_cell.length_c   1.000
_cell.angle_alpha   90.00
_cell.angle_beta   90.00
_cell.angle_gamma   90.00
#
_symmetry.space_group_name_H-M   'P 1'
#
loop_
_entity.id
_entity.type
_entity.pdbx_description
1 polymer ?
#
loop_
_entity_poly.entity_id
_entity_poly.type
_entity_poly.pdbx_seq_one_letter_code
_entity_poly.pdbx_strand_id
1 'polypeptide(L)'
;MTLLDSAIEASKLRLRPIIMTSLAFIVGLIPLMRAVGPSAIGNRSIGTGAAGGMVLGVILGVFIIPVLYVAFQYLHEKNQW
;
A
#
# COMPACT_ATOMS: atom_id res chain seq x y z
N MET A 1 -23.00 -5.88 14.50
CA MET A 1 -22.25 -5.90 13.23
C MET A 1 -21.65 -7.27 13.05
N THR A 2 -21.80 -7.86 11.86
CA THR A 2 -21.12 -9.12 11.54
C THR A 2 -19.61 -8.87 11.36
N LEU A 3 -18.77 -9.90 11.52
CA LEU A 3 -17.31 -9.80 11.31
C LEU A 3 -16.95 -9.25 9.92
N LEU A 4 -17.77 -9.58 8.91
CA LEU A 4 -17.64 -9.07 7.55
C LEU A 4 -17.95 -7.57 7.45
N ASP A 5 -19.00 -7.09 8.12
CA ASP A 5 -19.34 -5.64 8.11
C ASP A 5 -18.21 -4.81 8.72
N SER A 6 -17.68 -5.25 9.87
CA SER A 6 -16.56 -4.57 10.54
C SER A 6 -15.29 -4.55 9.68
N ALA A 7 -15.00 -5.65 8.97
CA ALA A 7 -13.86 -5.71 8.06
C ALA A 7 -14.04 -4.76 6.86
N ILE A 8 -15.23 -4.70 6.26
CA ILE A 8 -15.53 -3.82 5.13
C ILE A 8 -15.46 -2.35 5.52
N GLU A 9 -16.01 -1.97 6.68
CA GLU A 9 -15.95 -0.60 7.18
C GLU A 9 -14.51 -0.18 7.48
N ALA A 10 -13.72 -1.05 8.12
CA ALA A 10 -12.30 -0.82 8.38
C ALA A 10 -11.48 -0.67 7.08
N SER A 11 -11.77 -1.48 6.06
CA SER A 11 -11.12 -1.36 4.74
C SER A 11 -11.43 -0.02 4.07
N LYS A 12 -12.68 0.46 4.14
CA LYS A 12 -13.08 1.78 3.60
C LYS A 12 -12.40 2.94 4.32
N LEU A 13 -12.29 2.88 5.64
CA LEU A 13 -11.64 3.93 6.44
C LEU A 13 -10.15 4.08 6.11
N ARG A 14 -9.47 2.98 5.76
CA ARG A 14 -8.03 2.98 5.43
C ARG A 14 -7.74 3.38 3.99
N LEU A 15 -8.72 3.27 3.09
CA LEU A 15 -8.54 3.54 1.66
C LEU A 15 -8.10 4.99 1.39
N ARG A 16 -8.71 5.96 2.09
CA ARG A 16 -8.36 7.39 1.99
C ARG A 16 -6.90 7.66 2.42
N PRO A 17 -6.45 7.24 3.62
CA PRO A 17 -5.05 7.37 4.03
C PRO A 17 -4.05 6.66 3.10
N ILE A 18 -4.36 5.44 2.63
CA ILE A 18 -3.45 4.67 1.75
C ILE A 18 -3.23 5.41 0.42
N ILE A 19 -4.30 5.94 -0.18
CA ILE A 19 -4.21 6.72 -1.41
C ILE A 19 -3.45 8.03 -1.16
N MET A 20 -3.71 8.71 -0.04
CA MET A 20 -3.03 9.97 0.30
C MET A 20 -1.51 9.79 0.40
N THR A 21 -1.04 8.78 1.15
CA THR A 21 0.40 8.57 1.37
C THR A 21 1.10 8.11 0.10
N SER A 22 0.50 7.20 -0.66
CA SER A 22 1.08 6.69 -1.90
C SER A 22 1.16 7.76 -2.98
N LEU A 23 0.13 8.59 -3.14
CA LEU A 23 0.17 9.72 -4.09
C LEU A 23 1.20 10.76 -3.67
N ALA A 24 1.26 11.14 -2.39
CA ALA A 24 2.25 12.09 -1.90
C ALA A 24 3.68 11.59 -2.15
N PHE A 25 3.94 10.30 -1.95
CA PHE A 25 5.25 9.70 -2.21
C PHE A 25 5.60 9.70 -3.69
N ILE A 26 4.69 9.27 -4.58
CA ILE A 26 4.91 9.26 -6.03
C ILE A 26 5.18 10.68 -6.53
N VAL A 27 4.39 11.67 -6.08
CA VAL A 27 4.60 13.08 -6.44
C VAL A 27 5.94 13.60 -5.91
N GLY A 28 6.33 13.23 -4.68
CA GLY A 28 7.63 13.57 -4.11
C GLY A 28 8.83 12.99 -4.86
N LEU A 29 8.65 11.88 -5.60
CA LEU A 29 9.68 11.24 -6.42
C LEU A 29 9.81 11.82 -7.83
N ILE A 30 8.83 12.61 -8.32
CA ILE A 30 8.88 13.27 -9.64
C ILE A 30 10.22 14.01 -9.90
N PRO A 31 10.76 14.85 -8.99
CA PRO A 31 12.03 15.51 -9.22
C PRO A 31 13.21 14.53 -9.32
N LEU A 32 13.19 13.43 -8.55
CA LEU A 32 14.21 12.38 -8.62
C LEU A 32 14.19 11.65 -9.97
N MET A 33 12.99 11.35 -10.48
CA MET A 33 12.78 10.74 -11.79
C MET A 33 13.20 11.64 -12.95
N ARG A 34 13.30 12.96 -12.72
CA ARG A 34 13.74 13.94 -13.73
C ARG A 34 15.13 14.52 -13.45
N ALA A 35 15.85 14.00 -12.46
CA ALA A 35 17.19 14.47 -12.12
C ALA A 35 18.12 14.42 -13.35
N VAL A 36 18.93 15.47 -13.52
CA VAL A 36 19.92 15.62 -14.59
C VAL A 36 21.23 16.09 -13.94
N GLY A 37 22.35 15.42 -14.23
CA GLY A 37 23.64 15.67 -13.59
C GLY A 37 24.41 14.39 -13.26
N PRO A 38 25.55 14.48 -12.53
CA PRO A 38 26.23 13.33 -11.96
C PRO A 38 25.26 12.53 -11.10
N SER A 39 25.29 11.19 -11.19
CA SER A 39 24.34 10.30 -10.51
C SER A 39 22.88 10.37 -11.00
N ALA A 40 22.59 11.04 -12.13
CA ALA A 40 21.23 11.08 -12.69
C ALA A 40 20.67 9.69 -13.02
N ILE A 41 21.49 8.77 -13.54
CA ILE A 41 21.04 7.41 -13.86
C ILE A 41 20.59 6.67 -12.58
N GLY A 42 21.36 6.78 -11.49
CA GLY A 42 21.02 6.19 -10.20
C GLY A 42 19.76 6.80 -9.59
N ASN A 43 19.67 8.13 -9.56
CA ASN A 43 18.51 8.84 -9.02
C ASN A 43 17.22 8.54 -9.80
N ARG A 44 17.31 8.46 -11.14
CA ARG A 44 16.19 8.07 -11.99
C ARG A 44 15.77 6.64 -11.72
N SER A 45 16.72 5.69 -11.68
CA SER A 45 16.43 4.28 -11.40
C SER A 45 15.75 4.08 -10.05
N ILE A 46 16.23 4.75 -9.00
CA ILE A 46 15.63 4.68 -7.67
C ILE A 46 14.23 5.30 -7.69
N GLY A 47 14.08 6.50 -8.28
CA GLY A 47 12.80 7.19 -8.36
C GLY A 47 11.74 6.38 -9.12
N THR A 48 12.08 5.84 -10.29
CA THR A 48 11.16 5.01 -11.09
C THR A 48 10.87 3.68 -10.41
N GLY A 49 11.88 3.05 -9.79
CA GLY A 49 11.71 1.78 -9.08
C GLY A 49 10.83 1.91 -7.84
N ALA A 50 11.05 2.96 -7.03
CA ALA A 50 10.25 3.22 -5.84
C ALA A 50 8.82 3.65 -6.17
N ALA A 51 8.62 4.49 -7.19
CA ALA A 51 7.28 4.86 -7.65
C ALA A 51 6.49 3.65 -8.17
N GLY A 52 7.13 2.79 -8.99
CA GLY A 52 6.53 1.54 -9.46
C GLY A 52 6.22 0.58 -8.32
N GLY A 53 7.14 0.42 -7.37
CA GLY A 53 6.95 -0.40 -6.17
C GLY A 53 5.81 0.09 -5.28
N MET A 54 5.62 1.40 -5.16
CA MET A 54 4.50 1.97 -4.40
C MET A 54 3.15 1.66 -5.05
N VAL A 55 3.02 1.80 -6.37
CA VAL A 55 1.79 1.47 -7.10
C VAL A 55 1.46 -0.02 -6.93
N LEU A 56 2.44 -0.89 -7.13
CA LEU A 56 2.26 -2.33 -6.97
C LEU A 56 1.90 -2.69 -5.53
N GLY A 57 2.58 -2.09 -4.56
CA GLY A 57 2.37 -2.33 -3.14
C GLY A 57 1.00 -1.88 -2.65
N VAL A 58 0.45 -0.78 -3.18
CA VAL A 58 -0.92 -0.35 -2.87
C VAL A 58 -1.94 -1.33 -3.42
N ILE A 59 -1.81 -1.74 -4.69
CA ILE A 59 -2.73 -2.70 -5.30
C ILE A 59 -2.70 -4.00 -4.50
N LEU A 60 -1.52 -4.59 -4.31
CA LEU A 60 -1.36 -5.83 -3.54
C LEU A 60 -1.83 -5.66 -2.09
N GLY A 61 -1.49 -4.56 -1.42
CA GLY A 61 -1.87 -4.31 -0.04
C GLY A 61 -3.39 -4.19 0.15
N VAL A 62 -4.09 -3.48 -0.74
CA VAL A 62 -5.55 -3.33 -0.66
C VAL A 62 -6.28 -4.67 -0.77
N PHE A 63 -5.76 -5.63 -1.54
CA PHE A 63 -6.35 -6.96 -1.67
C PHE A 63 -5.86 -7.97 -0.62
N ILE A 64 -4.55 -7.99 -0.34
CA ILE A 64 -3.93 -8.98 0.54
C ILE A 64 -4.25 -8.72 2.01
N ILE A 65 -4.29 -7.45 2.46
CA ILE A 65 -4.49 -7.11 3.87
C ILE A 65 -5.88 -7.57 4.39
N PRO A 66 -7.01 -7.30 3.69
CA PRO A 66 -8.32 -7.78 4.13
C PRO A 66 -8.42 -9.31 4.11
N VAL A 67 -7.85 -9.96 3.10
CA VAL A 67 -7.84 -11.43 2.99
C VAL A 67 -7.06 -12.05 4.15
N LEU A 68 -5.88 -11.54 4.46
CA LEU A 68 -5.11 -11.96 5.64
C LEU A 68 -5.88 -11.71 6.93
N TYR A 69 -6.54 -10.56 7.08
CA TYR A 69 -7.34 -10.26 8.27
C TYR A 69 -8.45 -11.29 8.48
N VAL A 70 -9.21 -11.63 7.42
CA VAL A 70 -10.26 -12.64 7.50
C VAL A 70 -9.68 -14.02 7.80
N ALA A 71 -8.55 -14.39 7.19
CA ALA A 71 -7.88 -15.66 7.44
C ALA A 71 -7.40 -15.79 8.90
N PHE A 72 -6.78 -14.74 9.45
CA PHE A 72 -6.36 -14.71 10.85
C PHE A 72 -7.54 -14.70 11.81
N GLN A 73 -8.61 -13.96 11.50
CA GLN A 73 -9.83 -13.97 12.33
C GLN A 73 -10.47 -15.35 12.35
N TYR A 74 -10.59 -16.02 11.20
CA TYR A 74 -11.10 -17.38 11.11
C TYR A 74 -10.24 -18.35 11.93
N LEU A 75 -8.91 -18.21 11.89
CA LEU A 75 -8.01 -19.03 12.70
C LEU A 75 -8.16 -18.74 14.20
N HIS A 76 -8.34 -17.48 14.58
CA HIS A 76 -8.53 -17.07 15.98
C HIS A 76 -9.85 -17.59 16.56
N GLU A 77 -10.93 -17.55 15.77
CA GLU A 77 -12.23 -18.11 16.13
C GLU A 77 -12.20 -19.64 16.26
N LYS A 78 -11.40 -20.31 15.42
CA LYS A 78 -11.22 -21.77 15.48
C LYS A 78 -10.29 -22.24 16.59
N ASN A 79 -9.39 -21.38 17.06
CA ASN A 79 -8.37 -21.69 18.06
C ASN A 79 -8.62 -20.98 19.39
N GLN A 80 -9.90 -20.72 19.73
CA GLN A 80 -10.36 -20.16 21.01
C GLN A 80 -9.81 -20.97 22.20
N TRP A 81 -8.64 -20.53 22.66
CA TRP A 81 -8.26 -20.45 24.07
C TRP A 81 -8.70 -19.08 24.59
#